data_AF-A0AA38UJ37-F1
#
_entry.id   AF-A0AA38UJ37-F1
#
_cell.length_a   1.000
_cell.length_b   1.000
_cell.length_c   1.000
_cell.angle_alpha   90.00
_cell.angle_beta   90.00
_cell.angle_gamma   90.00
#
_symmetry.space_group_name_H-M   'P 1'
#
loop_
_entity.id
_entity.type
_entity.pdbx_description
1 polymer ?
#
loop_
_entity_poly.entity_id
_entity_poly.type
_entity_poly.pdbx_seq_one_letter_code
_entity_poly.pdbx_strand_id
1 'polypeptide(L)'
;MPYSPPWVTLPSREHQEIRRNVLGQLENSFEQVGLLPAKDKDRDRTKNNIDSKRGREAQVGSILPKLHKKSDVLSSVPADAFFMLVPLWPAETDVYSQRLSPFHIPSIPVESRRYLLVSYKPQQREESSRDSTTHDTRLKILLPGFHVIARQVSHQELQGTGVRLPEQGISVSGSLEDAFAQMPGSNEVALESDVATSSSSSSTSPPTPQLSVIASCNTRDAGLEFDPLALIELGLCRVLSSRELSEDSDSIDDTEQSMTVKLTPIGSAVMEMVWVGGLALSSFGS
;
A
#
# COMPACT_ATOMS: atom_id res chain seq x y z
N MET A 1 -9.41 -23.29 -35.23
CA MET A 1 -9.20 -21.84 -35.14
C MET A 1 -8.39 -21.57 -33.88
N PRO A 2 -7.10 -21.22 -33.96
CA PRO A 2 -6.31 -20.90 -32.78
C PRO A 2 -6.82 -19.59 -32.15
N TYR A 3 -7.13 -19.63 -30.85
CA TYR A 3 -7.57 -18.48 -30.05
C TYR A 3 -6.39 -17.52 -29.88
N SER A 4 -6.54 -16.28 -30.35
CA SER A 4 -5.53 -15.22 -30.25
C SER A 4 -5.99 -14.19 -29.20
N PRO A 5 -5.41 -14.22 -27.99
CA PRO A 5 -5.85 -13.35 -26.90
C PRO A 5 -5.50 -11.87 -27.13
N PRO A 6 -6.42 -10.90 -26.88
CA PRO A 6 -6.30 -9.50 -27.30
C PRO A 6 -5.21 -8.69 -26.57
N TRP A 7 -4.78 -9.14 -25.40
CA TRP A 7 -3.80 -8.52 -24.50
C TRP A 7 -2.32 -8.85 -24.78
N VAL A 8 -2.00 -9.69 -25.78
CA VAL A 8 -0.59 -10.05 -26.09
C VAL A 8 -0.20 -9.62 -27.50
N THR A 9 -0.23 -8.32 -27.75
CA THR A 9 0.63 -7.73 -28.77
C THR A 9 1.46 -6.65 -28.10
N LEU A 10 2.60 -7.05 -27.56
CA LEU A 10 3.66 -6.10 -27.26
C LEU A 10 3.90 -5.33 -28.58
N PRO A 11 3.79 -4.00 -28.59
CA PRO A 11 3.98 -3.23 -29.81
C PRO A 11 5.36 -3.56 -30.35
N SER A 12 5.46 -3.80 -31.66
CA SER A 12 6.71 -4.11 -32.35
C SER A 12 7.82 -3.15 -31.88
N ARG A 13 9.05 -3.65 -31.71
CA ARG A 13 10.21 -2.88 -31.24
C ARG A 13 10.35 -1.51 -31.93
N GLU A 14 10.02 -1.43 -33.21
CA GLU A 14 9.97 -0.19 -34.00
C GLU A 14 9.00 0.88 -33.43
N HIS A 15 7.80 0.48 -33.02
CA HIS A 15 6.82 1.39 -32.41
C HIS A 15 7.27 1.88 -31.01
N GLN A 16 8.06 1.09 -30.28
CA GLN A 16 8.62 1.52 -29.00
C GLN A 16 9.68 2.61 -29.19
N GLU A 17 10.53 2.49 -30.22
CA GLU A 17 11.55 3.51 -30.56
C GLU A 17 10.91 4.82 -31.02
N ILE A 18 9.86 4.76 -31.85
CA ILE A 18 9.12 5.96 -32.26
C ILE A 18 8.52 6.69 -31.05
N ARG A 19 7.87 5.96 -30.13
CA ARG A 19 7.31 6.56 -28.90
C ARG A 19 8.40 7.20 -28.04
N ARG A 20 9.57 6.57 -27.94
CA ARG A 20 10.72 7.11 -27.19
C ARG A 20 11.24 8.42 -27.81
N ASN A 21 11.29 8.50 -29.14
CA ASN A 21 11.71 9.72 -29.84
C ASN A 21 10.71 10.87 -29.66
N VAL A 22 9.40 10.57 -29.71
CA VAL A 22 8.34 11.57 -29.47
C VAL A 22 8.40 12.12 -28.04
N LEU A 23 8.61 11.24 -27.05
CA LEU A 23 8.79 11.64 -25.65
C LEU A 23 10.00 12.56 -25.44
N GLY A 24 11.13 12.28 -26.10
CA GLY A 24 12.31 13.15 -26.02
C GLY A 24 12.09 14.54 -26.64
N GLN A 25 11.28 14.64 -27.69
CA GLN A 25 10.92 15.95 -28.28
C GLN A 25 9.97 16.76 -27.39
N LEU A 26 9.04 16.09 -26.71
CA LEU A 26 8.15 16.72 -25.73
C LEU A 26 8.93 17.25 -24.52
N GLU A 27 9.87 16.47 -23.97
CA GLU A 27 10.69 16.89 -22.82
C GLU A 27 11.50 18.16 -23.17
N ASN A 28 12.14 18.20 -24.34
CA ASN A 28 12.85 19.40 -24.82
C ASN A 28 11.91 20.60 -25.04
N SER A 29 10.66 20.36 -25.47
CA SER A 29 9.69 21.44 -25.68
C SER A 29 9.25 22.05 -24.36
N PHE A 30 9.05 21.23 -23.32
CA PHE A 30 8.70 21.69 -21.97
C PHE A 30 9.84 22.46 -21.29
N GLU A 31 11.11 22.07 -21.54
CA GLU A 31 12.28 22.85 -21.13
C GLU A 31 12.29 24.24 -21.80
N GLN A 32 11.96 24.33 -23.09
CA GLN A 32 11.97 25.61 -23.83
C GLN A 32 10.90 26.60 -23.38
N VAL A 33 9.73 26.12 -22.94
CA VAL A 33 8.66 26.99 -22.39
C VAL A 33 8.84 27.27 -20.89
N GLY A 34 9.94 26.80 -20.28
CA GLY A 34 10.23 27.03 -18.87
C GLY A 34 9.28 26.31 -17.90
N LEU A 35 8.56 25.27 -18.36
CA LEU A 35 7.67 24.45 -17.53
C LEU A 35 8.41 23.32 -16.82
N LEU A 36 9.65 23.02 -17.24
CA LEU A 36 10.56 22.14 -16.53
C LEU A 36 11.73 22.94 -15.95
N PRO A 37 12.20 22.62 -14.73
CA PRO A 37 13.44 23.15 -14.22
C PRO A 37 14.56 22.75 -15.19
N ALA A 38 15.29 23.74 -15.71
CA ALA A 38 16.42 23.48 -16.58
C ALA A 38 17.38 22.54 -15.84
N LYS A 39 17.61 21.34 -16.38
CA LYS A 39 18.69 20.48 -15.89
C LYS A 39 19.95 21.28 -16.13
N ASP A 40 20.51 21.84 -15.06
CA ASP A 40 21.80 22.50 -15.09
C ASP A 40 22.78 21.48 -15.68
N LYS A 41 23.08 21.61 -16.97
CA LYS A 41 24.13 20.85 -17.62
C LYS A 41 25.39 21.29 -16.94
N ASP A 42 25.82 20.46 -16.00
CA ASP A 42 27.01 20.63 -15.20
C ASP A 42 28.13 21.00 -16.14
N ARG A 43 28.48 22.28 -16.06
CA ARG A 43 29.48 22.90 -16.87
C ARG A 43 30.78 22.40 -16.27
N ASP A 44 31.28 21.30 -16.83
CA ASP A 44 32.67 20.84 -16.69
C ASP A 44 33.60 22.01 -16.99
N ARG A 45 33.86 22.80 -15.96
CA ARG A 45 34.88 23.83 -15.92
C ARG A 45 36.00 23.25 -15.08
N THR A 46 36.85 22.53 -15.78
CA THR A 46 38.27 22.42 -15.50
C THR A 46 38.78 23.76 -14.95
N LYS A 47 39.28 23.77 -13.71
CA LYS A 47 40.41 24.60 -13.25
C LYS A 47 40.78 24.29 -11.80
N ASN A 48 41.86 23.52 -11.67
CA ASN A 48 43.05 23.77 -10.85
C ASN A 48 42.87 24.53 -9.53
N ASN A 49 43.26 23.83 -8.45
CA ASN A 49 44.28 24.22 -7.47
C ASN A 49 44.21 25.65 -6.89
N ILE A 50 43.99 25.76 -5.58
CA ILE A 50 44.81 26.55 -4.65
C ILE A 50 44.20 26.43 -3.25
N ASP A 51 45.01 25.92 -2.33
CA ASP A 51 44.88 26.05 -0.88
C ASP A 51 44.49 27.46 -0.46
N SER A 52 43.40 27.62 0.30
CA SER A 52 43.16 28.83 1.08
C SER A 52 42.31 28.53 2.31
N LYS A 53 43.07 28.27 3.38
CA LYS A 53 42.73 28.46 4.79
C LYS A 53 41.94 29.77 5.02
N ARG A 54 40.98 29.69 5.95
CA ARG A 54 40.60 30.74 6.93
C ARG A 54 39.63 31.81 6.42
N GLY A 55 38.36 31.66 6.77
CA GLY A 55 37.36 32.72 6.66
C GLY A 55 36.18 32.49 7.60
N ARG A 56 36.05 33.35 8.62
CA ARG A 56 34.96 33.42 9.61
C ARG A 56 33.58 33.31 8.94
N GLU A 57 32.78 32.33 9.34
CA GLU A 57 31.34 32.31 9.04
C GLU A 57 30.61 33.30 9.94
N ALA A 58 30.13 34.36 9.30
CA ALA A 58 29.10 35.22 9.84
C ALA A 58 27.78 34.46 9.87
N GLN A 59 27.20 34.33 11.07
CA GLN A 59 25.82 33.98 11.28
C GLN A 59 24.92 35.06 10.66
N VAL A 60 24.60 34.93 9.38
CA VAL A 60 23.47 35.65 8.79
C VAL A 60 22.28 34.71 8.91
N GLY A 61 21.37 35.08 9.82
CA GLY A 61 20.14 34.36 10.09
C GLY A 61 19.33 34.15 8.82
N SER A 62 19.40 32.93 8.30
CA SER A 62 18.43 32.43 7.34
C SER A 62 17.12 32.22 8.09
N ILE A 63 16.25 33.24 8.01
CA ILE A 63 14.84 33.20 8.40
C ILE A 63 14.11 32.38 7.33
N LEU A 64 14.50 31.12 7.16
CA LEU A 64 13.70 30.16 6.43
C LEU A 64 12.71 29.57 7.45
N PRO A 65 11.39 29.72 7.24
CA PRO A 65 10.41 29.13 8.13
C PRO A 65 10.75 27.65 8.27
N LYS A 66 10.81 27.18 9.52
CA LYS A 66 10.98 25.76 9.85
C LYS A 66 9.83 25.02 9.19
N LEU A 67 10.05 24.58 7.96
CA LEU A 67 9.12 23.78 7.19
C LEU A 67 8.98 22.51 8.02
N HIS A 68 7.84 22.37 8.69
CA HIS A 68 7.52 21.19 9.47
C HIS A 68 7.82 20.00 8.59
N LYS A 69 8.84 19.24 8.96
CA LYS A 69 9.32 18.09 8.22
C LYS A 69 8.17 17.09 8.26
N LYS A 70 7.32 17.12 7.21
CA LYS A 70 6.20 16.19 7.04
C LYS A 70 6.80 14.81 7.25
N SER A 71 6.27 14.07 8.22
CA SER A 71 6.74 12.72 8.52
C SER A 71 6.67 11.91 7.23
N ASP A 72 7.82 11.47 6.74
CA ASP A 72 7.90 10.66 5.54
C ASP A 72 7.13 9.35 5.82
N VAL A 73 6.08 9.09 5.05
CA VAL A 73 5.23 7.91 5.25
C VAL A 73 6.02 6.62 5.07
N LEU A 74 7.13 6.66 4.33
CA LEU A 74 8.03 5.54 4.14
C LEU A 74 9.01 5.35 5.29
N SER A 75 9.11 6.28 6.25
CA SER A 75 10.00 6.11 7.40
C SER A 75 9.58 4.95 8.32
N SER A 76 8.33 4.51 8.23
CA SER A 76 7.84 3.31 8.93
C SER A 76 8.20 2.00 8.24
N VAL A 77 8.57 2.05 6.95
CA VAL A 77 8.94 0.86 6.19
C VAL A 77 10.43 0.59 6.38
N PRO A 78 10.83 -0.59 6.85
CA PRO A 78 12.26 -0.94 6.94
C PRO A 78 12.93 -0.84 5.55
N ALA A 79 14.18 -0.36 5.51
CA ALA A 79 14.90 -0.14 4.26
C ALA A 79 15.12 -1.42 3.42
N ASP A 80 15.05 -2.57 4.08
CA ASP A 80 15.20 -3.91 3.53
C ASP A 80 13.87 -4.65 3.30
N ALA A 81 12.73 -4.04 3.65
CA ALA A 81 11.42 -4.65 3.48
C ALA A 81 10.88 -4.47 2.06
N PHE A 82 10.26 -5.53 1.53
CA PHE A 82 9.43 -5.42 0.34
C PHE A 82 8.11 -4.75 0.72
N PHE A 83 7.58 -3.88 -0.13
CA PHE A 83 6.28 -3.28 0.09
C PHE A 83 5.49 -3.18 -1.21
N MET A 84 4.17 -3.11 -1.06
CA MET A 84 3.22 -2.83 -2.15
C MET A 84 2.24 -1.76 -1.71
N LEU A 85 1.69 -1.06 -2.69
CA LEU A 85 0.66 -0.05 -2.48
C LEU A 85 -0.63 -0.51 -3.16
N VAL A 86 -1.68 -0.73 -2.37
CA VAL A 86 -2.96 -1.27 -2.85
C VAL A 86 -4.02 -0.17 -2.81
N PRO A 87 -4.74 0.11 -3.92
CA PRO A 87 -5.82 1.09 -3.92
C PRO A 87 -7.02 0.57 -3.09
N LEU A 88 -7.59 1.42 -2.24
CA LEU A 88 -8.75 1.06 -1.39
C LEU A 88 -10.09 1.54 -1.98
N TRP A 89 -10.19 1.56 -3.30
CA TRP A 89 -11.43 1.85 -4.01
C TRP A 89 -11.66 0.85 -5.13
N PRO A 90 -12.91 0.42 -5.38
CA PRO A 90 -13.21 -0.53 -6.43
C PRO A 90 -13.17 0.15 -7.81
N ALA A 91 -12.73 -0.60 -8.83
CA ALA A 91 -12.76 -0.15 -10.22
C ALA A 91 -13.47 -1.13 -11.15
N GLU A 92 -13.25 -2.43 -10.95
CA GLU A 92 -13.81 -3.48 -11.80
C GLU A 92 -14.45 -4.56 -10.92
N THR A 93 -15.42 -5.28 -11.50
CA THR A 93 -15.99 -6.49 -10.89
C THR A 93 -16.00 -7.64 -11.89
N ASP A 94 -16.24 -8.84 -11.41
CA ASP A 94 -16.40 -10.03 -12.22
C ASP A 94 -17.58 -9.90 -13.22
N VAL A 95 -17.45 -10.61 -14.35
CA VAL A 95 -18.40 -10.54 -15.48
C VAL A 95 -19.81 -10.95 -15.07
N TYR A 96 -19.94 -11.83 -14.07
CA TYR A 96 -21.24 -12.31 -13.61
C TYR A 96 -21.96 -11.21 -12.82
N SER A 97 -21.29 -10.63 -11.83
CA SER A 97 -21.82 -9.52 -11.02
C SER A 97 -22.12 -8.28 -11.84
N GLN A 98 -21.27 -7.96 -12.84
CA GLN A 98 -21.48 -6.82 -13.74
C GLN A 98 -22.79 -6.94 -14.55
N ARG A 99 -23.19 -8.16 -14.91
CA ARG A 99 -24.45 -8.41 -15.65
C ARG A 99 -25.68 -8.28 -14.78
N LEU A 100 -25.57 -8.64 -13.50
CA LEU A 100 -26.70 -8.64 -12.56
C LEU A 100 -27.04 -7.24 -12.05
N SER A 101 -26.03 -6.41 -11.81
CA SER A 101 -26.22 -5.04 -11.32
C SER A 101 -25.35 -4.07 -12.12
N PRO A 102 -25.87 -3.47 -13.22
CA PRO A 102 -25.13 -2.47 -13.97
C PRO A 102 -24.99 -1.20 -13.12
N PHE A 103 -23.81 -1.05 -12.51
CA PHE A 103 -23.52 0.07 -11.62
C PHE A 103 -22.73 1.16 -12.35
N HIS A 104 -23.15 2.42 -12.19
CA HIS A 104 -22.38 3.56 -12.71
C HIS A 104 -21.32 3.97 -11.70
N ILE A 105 -20.05 3.74 -12.05
CA ILE A 105 -18.91 4.03 -11.19
C ILE A 105 -18.82 5.54 -10.94
N PRO A 106 -18.97 6.01 -9.68
CA PRO A 106 -18.82 7.43 -9.37
C PRO A 106 -17.36 7.87 -9.56
N SER A 107 -17.17 9.12 -9.99
CA SER A 107 -15.83 9.71 -10.10
C SER A 107 -15.27 10.00 -8.71
N ILE A 108 -14.20 9.32 -8.32
CA ILE A 108 -13.51 9.53 -7.04
C ILE A 108 -12.41 10.60 -7.21
N PRO A 109 -12.52 11.75 -6.52
CA PRO A 109 -11.47 12.76 -6.51
C PRO A 109 -10.13 12.19 -6.05
N VAL A 110 -9.02 12.67 -6.63
CA VAL A 110 -7.69 12.12 -6.39
C VAL A 110 -7.28 12.30 -4.92
N GLU A 111 -7.67 13.41 -4.31
CA GLU A 111 -7.39 13.77 -2.92
C GLU A 111 -8.11 12.84 -1.92
N SER A 112 -9.28 12.32 -2.33
CA SER A 112 -10.08 11.38 -1.53
C SER A 112 -9.58 9.94 -1.65
N ARG A 113 -8.65 9.65 -2.56
CA ARG A 113 -8.12 8.29 -2.74
C ARG A 113 -7.29 7.88 -1.53
N ARG A 114 -7.63 6.70 -1.01
CA ARG A 114 -6.91 6.03 0.07
C ARG A 114 -6.20 4.81 -0.48
N TYR A 115 -5.04 4.52 0.08
CA TYR A 115 -4.23 3.37 -0.27
C TYR A 115 -3.87 2.59 0.99
N LEU A 116 -3.59 1.31 0.82
CA LEU A 116 -3.00 0.48 1.84
C LEU A 116 -1.53 0.26 1.50
N LEU A 117 -0.64 0.79 2.35
CA LEU A 117 0.79 0.51 2.28
C LEU A 117 1.05 -0.79 3.04
N VAL A 118 1.33 -1.86 2.31
CA VAL A 118 1.60 -3.20 2.84
C VAL A 118 3.09 -3.44 2.76
N SER A 119 3.72 -3.88 3.86
CA SER A 119 5.14 -4.22 3.92
C SER A 119 5.35 -5.61 4.50
N TYR A 120 6.33 -6.33 3.96
CA TYR A 120 6.71 -7.67 4.36
C TYR A 120 8.01 -7.61 5.14
N LYS A 121 7.91 -7.77 6.45
CA LYS A 121 9.05 -7.69 7.37
C LYS A 121 9.52 -9.11 7.70
N PRO A 122 10.78 -9.47 7.39
CA PRO A 122 11.33 -10.77 7.78
C PRO A 122 11.22 -11.00 9.29
N GLN A 123 10.84 -12.22 9.69
CA GLN A 123 10.89 -12.60 11.09
C GLN A 123 12.35 -12.80 11.48
N GLN A 124 12.83 -12.04 12.46
CA GLN A 124 14.14 -12.31 13.05
C GLN A 124 14.03 -13.62 13.82
N ARG A 125 14.57 -14.71 13.26
CA ARG A 125 14.86 -15.88 14.10
C ARG A 125 15.93 -15.43 15.08
N GLU A 126 15.65 -15.58 16.37
CA GLU A 126 16.67 -15.58 17.41
C GLU A 126 17.55 -16.82 17.20
N GLU A 127 18.38 -16.80 16.17
CA GLU A 127 19.36 -17.86 15.95
C GLU A 127 20.41 -17.73 17.05
N SER A 128 20.26 -18.59 18.04
CA SER A 128 21.23 -18.83 19.09
C SER A 128 22.55 -19.29 18.47
N SER A 129 23.42 -18.32 18.19
CA SER A 129 24.88 -18.43 18.18
C SER A 129 25.46 -19.77 17.70
N ARG A 130 25.80 -19.90 16.41
CA ARG A 130 26.96 -20.66 15.87
C ARG A 130 26.76 -20.94 14.38
N ASP A 131 27.15 -19.98 13.54
CA ASP A 131 28.08 -20.19 12.41
C ASP A 131 27.95 -19.04 11.41
N SER A 132 28.88 -18.11 11.55
CA SER A 132 29.08 -16.98 10.66
C SER A 132 29.75 -17.43 9.37
N THR A 133 28.98 -17.98 8.43
CA THR A 133 29.39 -18.06 7.02
C THR A 133 28.71 -16.94 6.25
N THR A 134 29.39 -15.79 6.22
CA THR A 134 29.05 -14.50 5.61
C THR A 134 29.04 -14.49 4.07
N HIS A 135 28.60 -15.57 3.43
CA HIS A 135 28.57 -15.64 1.97
C HIS A 135 27.16 -15.46 1.40
N ASP A 136 26.95 -14.27 0.84
CA ASP A 136 26.09 -14.02 -0.33
C ASP A 136 24.57 -14.18 -0.16
N THR A 137 24.01 -13.59 0.90
CA THR A 137 22.55 -13.46 1.09
C THR A 137 21.90 -12.35 0.25
N ARG A 138 22.68 -11.61 -0.56
CA ARG A 138 22.19 -10.45 -1.32
C ARG A 138 21.20 -10.78 -2.45
N LEU A 139 20.99 -12.05 -2.75
CA LEU A 139 20.18 -12.48 -3.91
C LEU A 139 19.05 -13.45 -3.58
N LYS A 140 18.89 -13.89 -2.33
CA LYS A 140 17.75 -14.73 -1.94
C LYS A 140 16.62 -13.86 -1.42
N ILE A 141 15.67 -13.57 -2.31
CA ILE A 141 14.38 -12.90 -2.04
C ILE A 141 13.47 -13.76 -1.12
N LEU A 142 13.90 -14.99 -0.79
CA LEU A 142 13.09 -15.96 -0.07
C LEU A 142 13.11 -15.72 1.43
N LEU A 143 11.96 -15.34 1.98
CA LEU A 143 11.76 -15.16 3.41
C LEU A 143 11.24 -16.48 4.02
N PRO A 144 11.97 -17.10 4.97
CA PRO A 144 11.53 -18.34 5.61
C PRO A 144 10.29 -18.14 6.49
N GLY A 145 10.13 -16.93 7.02
CA GLY A 145 8.96 -16.45 7.76
C GLY A 145 8.98 -14.92 7.80
N PHE A 146 7.80 -14.32 7.87
CA PHE A 146 7.64 -12.86 7.82
C PHE A 146 6.32 -12.41 8.44
N HIS A 147 6.29 -11.15 8.87
CA HIS A 147 5.08 -10.43 9.23
C HIS A 147 4.66 -9.51 8.08
N VAL A 148 3.36 -9.44 7.85
CA VAL A 148 2.76 -8.47 6.94
C VAL A 148 2.22 -7.32 7.78
N ILE A 149 2.80 -6.14 7.59
CA ILE A 149 2.41 -4.91 8.29
C ILE A 149 1.71 -4.02 7.27
N ALA A 150 0.54 -3.51 7.63
CA ALA A 150 -0.21 -2.61 6.77
C ALA A 150 -0.60 -1.32 7.49
N ARG A 151 -0.73 -0.25 6.70
CA ARG A 151 -1.20 1.05 7.14
C ARG A 151 -2.00 1.72 6.03
N GLN A 152 -3.11 2.37 6.39
CA GLN A 152 -3.80 3.25 5.46
C GLN A 152 -3.06 4.57 5.29
N VAL A 153 -2.95 5.01 4.03
CA VAL A 153 -2.28 6.26 3.66
C VAL A 153 -3.15 7.02 2.67
N SER A 154 -3.20 8.34 2.82
CA SER A 154 -3.89 9.25 1.92
C SER A 154 -3.05 9.55 0.68
N HIS A 155 -3.70 10.01 -0.38
CA HIS A 155 -2.98 10.50 -1.56
C HIS A 155 -1.99 11.63 -1.21
N GLN A 156 -2.38 12.56 -0.33
CA GLN A 156 -1.53 13.69 0.09
C GLN A 156 -0.25 13.24 0.81
N GLU A 157 -0.34 12.18 1.62
CA GLU A 157 0.80 11.59 2.32
C GLU A 157 1.84 10.98 1.38
N LEU A 158 1.41 10.48 0.23
CA LEU A 158 2.29 9.87 -0.76
C LEU A 158 2.89 10.89 -1.74
N GLN A 159 2.32 12.11 -1.84
CA GLN A 159 2.86 13.15 -2.69
C GLN A 159 4.27 13.55 -2.27
N GLY A 160 5.20 13.53 -3.24
CA GLY A 160 6.60 13.89 -3.02
C GLY A 160 7.49 12.74 -2.49
N THR A 161 6.92 11.56 -2.20
CA THR A 161 7.70 10.37 -1.78
C THR A 161 8.44 9.72 -2.95
N GLY A 162 8.06 10.01 -4.20
CA GLY A 162 8.57 9.35 -5.40
C GLY A 162 7.95 7.98 -5.68
N VAL A 163 7.04 7.51 -4.81
CA VAL A 163 6.29 6.27 -5.03
C VAL A 163 5.32 6.44 -6.18
N ARG A 164 5.29 5.46 -7.09
CA ARG A 164 4.30 5.42 -8.18
C ARG A 164 2.95 4.99 -7.63
N LEU A 165 1.93 5.78 -7.91
CA LEU A 165 0.58 5.57 -7.40
C LEU A 165 -0.27 4.79 -8.41
N PRO A 166 -1.02 3.76 -7.98
CA PRO A 166 -2.05 3.16 -8.81
C PRO A 166 -3.04 4.21 -9.31
N GLU A 167 -3.22 4.27 -10.63
CA GLU A 167 -4.22 5.14 -11.27
C GLU A 167 -5.62 4.52 -11.25
N GLN A 168 -5.67 3.18 -11.36
CA GLN A 168 -6.86 2.35 -11.33
C GLN A 168 -7.12 1.81 -9.92
N GLY A 169 -8.40 1.56 -9.62
CA GLY A 169 -8.81 0.92 -8.38
C GLY A 169 -8.57 -0.59 -8.38
N ILE A 170 -9.01 -1.24 -7.32
CA ILE A 170 -8.91 -2.69 -7.17
C ILE A 170 -10.09 -3.38 -7.85
N SER A 171 -9.85 -4.56 -8.44
CA SER A 171 -10.93 -5.44 -8.88
C SER A 171 -11.52 -6.16 -7.68
N VAL A 172 -12.84 -6.17 -7.56
CA VAL A 172 -13.57 -6.82 -6.45
C VAL A 172 -14.48 -7.92 -6.97
N SER A 173 -14.83 -8.87 -6.11
CA SER A 173 -15.86 -9.87 -6.40
C SER A 173 -17.22 -9.40 -5.87
N GLY A 174 -18.29 -9.54 -6.64
CA GLY A 174 -19.65 -9.13 -6.23
C GLY A 174 -20.10 -7.77 -6.77
N SER A 175 -21.19 -7.21 -6.24
CA SER A 175 -21.73 -5.95 -6.77
C SER A 175 -20.80 -4.76 -6.46
N LEU A 176 -20.55 -3.94 -7.49
CA LEU A 176 -19.76 -2.71 -7.30
C LEU A 176 -20.44 -1.74 -6.33
N GLU A 177 -21.77 -1.69 -6.33
CA GLU A 177 -22.55 -0.87 -5.40
C GLU A 177 -22.21 -1.18 -3.93
N ASP A 178 -22.18 -2.47 -3.56
CA ASP A 178 -21.84 -2.89 -2.19
C ASP A 178 -20.38 -2.61 -1.86
N ALA A 179 -19.47 -2.82 -2.83
CA ALA A 179 -18.06 -2.48 -2.66
C ALA A 179 -17.83 -0.98 -2.44
N PHE A 180 -18.55 -0.11 -3.15
CA PHE A 180 -18.51 1.33 -2.96
C PHE A 180 -19.09 1.76 -1.60
N ALA A 181 -20.20 1.13 -1.17
CA ALA A 181 -20.80 1.40 0.13
C ALA A 181 -19.88 1.01 1.30
N GLN A 182 -19.02 -0.01 1.11
CA GLN A 182 -18.10 -0.53 2.12
C GLN A 182 -16.66 0.00 1.98
N MET A 183 -16.44 1.11 1.28
CA MET A 183 -15.10 1.69 1.12
C MET A 183 -14.48 2.12 2.47
N PRO A 184 -13.21 1.73 2.75
CA PRO A 184 -12.52 2.17 3.95
C PRO A 184 -12.34 3.70 3.97
N GLY A 185 -12.75 4.36 5.05
CA GLY A 185 -12.60 5.81 5.24
C GLY A 185 -13.81 6.66 4.85
N SER A 186 -14.88 6.07 4.31
CA SER A 186 -16.14 6.79 4.04
C SER A 186 -16.97 7.03 5.32
N ASN A 187 -16.69 6.27 6.39
CA ASN A 187 -17.46 6.27 7.64
C ASN A 187 -16.71 6.95 8.80
N GLU A 188 -16.22 8.17 8.63
CA GLU A 188 -15.84 9.02 9.78
C GLU A 188 -17.05 9.38 10.69
N VAL A 189 -18.26 8.88 10.40
CA VAL A 189 -19.52 9.38 11.00
C VAL A 189 -20.33 8.33 11.79
N ALA A 190 -19.94 7.06 11.91
CA ALA A 190 -20.90 6.03 12.39
C ALA A 190 -20.71 5.46 13.81
N LEU A 191 -19.74 5.89 14.61
CA LEU A 191 -19.58 5.42 15.99
C LEU A 191 -19.19 6.54 16.98
N GLU A 192 -20.02 7.58 17.06
CA GLU A 192 -20.32 8.23 18.36
C GLU A 192 -21.44 7.43 19.08
N SER A 193 -21.41 6.10 19.00
CA SER A 193 -22.39 5.23 19.66
C SER A 193 -21.92 4.91 21.07
N ASP A 194 -22.04 5.91 21.96
CA ASP A 194 -22.47 5.81 23.37
C ASP A 194 -22.09 4.58 24.23
N VAL A 195 -20.89 4.01 24.07
CA VAL A 195 -20.33 3.10 25.09
C VAL A 195 -19.01 3.66 25.58
N ALA A 196 -19.17 4.68 26.44
CA ALA A 196 -18.17 5.12 27.39
C ALA A 196 -17.81 3.97 28.35
N THR A 197 -16.94 3.06 27.92
CA THR A 197 -16.24 2.14 28.83
C THR A 197 -14.76 2.50 28.82
N SER A 198 -14.46 3.61 29.49
CA SER A 198 -13.31 3.79 30.37
C SER A 198 -12.02 3.01 30.02
N SER A 199 -11.23 3.56 29.09
CA SER A 199 -9.77 3.53 29.21
C SER A 199 -9.21 4.91 28.86
N SER A 200 -9.33 5.79 29.85
CA SER A 200 -8.71 7.10 29.91
C SER A 200 -7.19 6.98 29.80
N SER A 201 -6.65 7.21 28.60
CA SER A 201 -5.32 7.80 28.43
C SER A 201 -5.48 9.04 27.56
N SER A 202 -5.81 10.15 28.22
CA SER A 202 -5.90 11.49 27.66
C SER A 202 -4.50 12.04 27.35
N SER A 203 -3.75 11.36 26.48
CA SER A 203 -2.60 11.97 25.82
C SER A 203 -3.07 12.64 24.55
N THR A 204 -3.06 13.96 24.54
CA THR A 204 -3.24 14.85 23.39
C THR A 204 -2.05 14.72 22.41
N SER A 205 -1.66 13.49 22.08
CA SER A 205 -0.73 13.21 21.01
C SER A 205 -1.54 13.16 19.71
N PRO A 206 -1.07 13.82 18.63
CA PRO A 206 -1.70 13.66 17.32
C PRO A 206 -1.81 12.17 17.01
N PRO A 207 -2.90 11.71 16.36
CA PRO A 207 -3.11 10.30 16.05
C PRO A 207 -1.89 9.80 15.28
N THR A 208 -1.04 9.04 15.96
CA THR A 208 0.09 8.42 15.32
C THR A 208 -0.46 7.40 14.33
N PRO A 209 0.02 7.40 13.10
CA PRO A 209 -0.47 6.44 12.12
C PRO A 209 -0.23 5.02 12.62
N GLN A 210 -1.32 4.28 12.85
CA GLN A 210 -1.26 2.93 13.37
C GLN A 210 -0.74 1.99 12.27
N LEU A 211 0.39 1.35 12.56
CA LEU A 211 0.87 0.19 11.82
C LEU A 211 0.23 -1.04 12.44
N SER A 212 -0.50 -1.81 11.65
CA SER A 212 -1.16 -3.03 12.14
C SER A 212 -0.52 -4.25 11.47
N VAL A 213 -0.19 -5.27 12.26
CA VAL A 213 0.26 -6.57 11.73
C VAL A 213 -0.99 -7.31 11.27
N ILE A 214 -1.21 -7.39 9.95
CA ILE A 214 -2.43 -7.97 9.39
C ILE A 214 -2.32 -9.46 9.10
N ALA A 215 -1.09 -9.97 8.96
CA ALA A 215 -0.85 -11.37 8.74
C ALA A 215 0.56 -11.80 9.17
N SER A 216 0.73 -13.09 9.43
CA SER A 216 2.01 -13.72 9.73
C SER A 216 2.19 -15.01 8.93
N CYS A 217 3.40 -15.23 8.43
CA CYS A 217 3.84 -16.49 7.85
C CYS A 217 4.98 -17.01 8.72
N ASN A 218 4.70 -18.02 9.55
CA ASN A 218 5.70 -18.57 10.49
C ASN A 218 6.68 -19.50 9.78
N THR A 219 6.19 -20.28 8.82
CA THR A 219 6.96 -21.17 7.98
C THR A 219 6.37 -21.18 6.59
N ARG A 220 7.18 -21.54 5.59
CA ARG A 220 6.70 -21.77 4.23
C ARG A 220 5.47 -22.69 4.25
N ASP A 221 5.55 -23.84 4.91
CA ASP A 221 4.48 -24.85 4.81
C ASP A 221 3.21 -24.51 5.60
N ALA A 222 3.26 -23.58 6.56
CA ALA A 222 2.09 -23.14 7.33
C ALA A 222 1.16 -22.22 6.54
N GLY A 223 1.66 -21.57 5.49
CA GLY A 223 0.90 -20.56 4.77
C GLY A 223 0.88 -19.20 5.48
N LEU A 224 -0.11 -18.38 5.14
CA LEU A 224 -0.28 -17.04 5.66
C LEU A 224 -1.53 -17.00 6.56
N GLU A 225 -1.34 -16.63 7.82
CA GLU A 225 -2.40 -16.50 8.82
C GLU A 225 -2.76 -15.04 8.99
N PHE A 226 -4.02 -14.67 8.79
CA PHE A 226 -4.50 -13.29 8.90
C PHE A 226 -5.08 -13.00 10.30
N ASP A 227 -4.80 -11.82 10.83
CA ASP A 227 -5.39 -11.33 12.07
C ASP A 227 -6.72 -10.60 11.78
N PRO A 228 -7.87 -11.17 12.17
CA PRO A 228 -9.17 -10.55 11.91
C PRO A 228 -9.34 -9.19 12.60
N LEU A 229 -8.72 -8.96 13.76
CA LEU A 229 -8.85 -7.70 14.50
C LEU A 229 -8.14 -6.56 13.76
N ALA A 230 -6.93 -6.82 13.27
CA ALA A 230 -6.19 -5.87 12.44
C ALA A 230 -6.92 -5.54 11.13
N LEU A 231 -7.60 -6.52 10.53
CA LEU A 231 -8.41 -6.29 9.33
C LEU A 231 -9.67 -5.45 9.61
N ILE A 232 -10.29 -5.60 10.79
CA ILE A 232 -11.42 -4.75 11.22
C ILE A 232 -10.94 -3.32 11.47
N GLU A 233 -9.81 -3.14 12.15
CA GLU A 233 -9.20 -1.81 12.41
C GLU A 233 -8.93 -1.06 11.10
N LEU A 234 -8.50 -1.78 10.05
CA LEU A 234 -8.26 -1.22 8.72
C LEU A 234 -9.53 -1.11 7.86
N GLY A 235 -10.72 -1.43 8.38
CA GLY A 235 -11.98 -1.38 7.63
C GLY A 235 -12.06 -2.37 6.47
N LEU A 236 -11.25 -3.43 6.49
CA LEU A 236 -11.27 -4.50 5.48
C LEU A 236 -12.28 -5.60 5.83
N CYS A 237 -12.65 -5.68 7.11
CA CYS A 237 -13.65 -6.59 7.65
C CYS A 237 -14.77 -5.81 8.34
N ARG A 238 -15.96 -6.42 8.39
CA ARG A 238 -17.06 -5.99 9.25
C ARG A 238 -17.43 -7.07 10.26
N VAL A 239 -17.87 -6.62 11.43
CA VAL A 239 -18.41 -7.49 12.47
C VAL A 239 -19.87 -7.71 12.17
N LEU A 240 -20.27 -8.97 11.98
CA LEU A 240 -21.69 -9.28 11.79
C LEU A 240 -22.36 -9.24 13.17
N SER A 241 -23.45 -8.47 13.27
CA SER A 241 -24.28 -8.53 14.47
C SER A 241 -25.07 -9.83 14.44
N SER A 242 -25.30 -10.48 15.58
CA SER A 242 -26.07 -11.74 15.68
C SER A 242 -27.44 -11.70 14.99
N ARG A 243 -28.01 -10.50 14.80
CA ARG A 243 -29.26 -10.25 14.09
C ARG A 243 -29.20 -10.54 12.58
N GLU A 244 -28.02 -10.47 11.95
CA GLU A 244 -27.87 -10.77 10.51
C GLU A 244 -27.74 -12.28 10.24
N LEU A 245 -27.51 -13.09 11.29
CA LEU A 245 -27.28 -14.54 11.17
C LEU A 245 -28.57 -15.38 11.29
N SER A 246 -29.70 -14.76 11.63
CA SER A 246 -30.93 -15.46 12.00
C SER A 246 -31.87 -15.82 10.83
N GLU A 247 -31.44 -15.73 9.57
CA GLU A 247 -32.33 -16.08 8.46
C GLU A 247 -32.38 -17.59 8.16
N ASP A 248 -31.43 -18.43 8.60
CA ASP A 248 -31.37 -19.83 8.13
C ASP A 248 -30.91 -20.92 9.15
N SER A 249 -30.80 -20.66 10.46
CA SER A 249 -30.29 -21.71 11.39
C SER A 249 -31.05 -21.80 12.72
N ASP A 250 -31.84 -22.87 12.87
CA ASP A 250 -32.73 -23.18 13.99
C ASP A 250 -32.07 -24.04 15.10
N SER A 251 -30.73 -24.08 15.18
CA SER A 251 -30.01 -24.90 16.17
C SER A 251 -29.68 -24.12 17.44
N ILE A 252 -30.41 -24.45 18.51
CA ILE A 252 -30.20 -24.02 19.89
C ILE A 252 -28.95 -24.75 20.43
N ASP A 253 -27.81 -24.06 20.50
CA ASP A 253 -26.73 -24.47 21.40
C ASP A 253 -25.95 -23.26 21.92
N ASP A 254 -25.91 -23.15 23.24
CA ASP A 254 -25.56 -21.97 24.04
C ASP A 254 -24.04 -21.86 24.27
N THR A 255 -23.25 -21.97 23.19
CA THR A 255 -21.78 -22.16 23.29
C THR A 255 -21.04 -21.00 22.65
N GLU A 256 -20.37 -20.20 23.48
CA GLU A 256 -19.34 -19.19 23.15
C GLU A 256 -19.68 -18.25 21.97
N GLN A 257 -19.97 -16.98 22.27
CA GLN A 257 -20.13 -15.91 21.27
C GLN A 257 -18.83 -15.68 20.49
N SER A 258 -18.57 -16.55 19.50
CA SER A 258 -17.50 -16.37 18.54
C SER A 258 -17.85 -15.15 17.69
N MET A 259 -16.94 -14.18 17.66
CA MET A 259 -17.08 -12.98 16.86
C MET A 259 -17.03 -13.36 15.39
N THR A 260 -18.18 -13.41 14.73
CA THR A 260 -18.24 -13.71 13.29
C THR A 260 -17.86 -12.47 12.49
N VAL A 261 -16.73 -12.56 11.80
CA VAL A 261 -16.17 -11.48 10.98
C VAL A 261 -16.39 -11.81 9.50
N LYS A 262 -16.86 -10.83 8.72
CA LYS A 262 -17.03 -10.95 7.26
C LYS A 262 -16.15 -9.95 6.54
N LEU A 263 -15.42 -10.42 5.52
CA LEU A 263 -14.64 -9.55 4.65
C LEU A 263 -15.56 -8.65 3.83
N THR A 264 -15.16 -7.39 3.67
CA THR A 264 -15.74 -6.51 2.67
C THR A 264 -15.28 -6.95 1.27
N PRO A 265 -15.96 -6.56 0.18
CA PRO A 265 -15.49 -6.86 -1.18
C PRO A 265 -14.04 -6.38 -1.44
N ILE A 266 -13.70 -5.19 -0.91
CA ILE A 266 -12.35 -4.63 -0.98
C ILE A 266 -11.39 -5.43 -0.10
N GLY A 267 -11.82 -5.80 1.12
CA GLY A 267 -11.02 -6.60 2.04
C GLY A 267 -10.65 -7.97 1.49
N SER A 268 -11.57 -8.64 0.78
CA SER A 268 -11.29 -9.89 0.08
C SER A 268 -10.20 -9.70 -0.99
N ALA A 269 -10.34 -8.68 -1.84
CA ALA A 269 -9.36 -8.40 -2.88
C ALA A 269 -7.99 -8.00 -2.32
N VAL A 270 -7.95 -7.22 -1.23
CA VAL A 270 -6.72 -6.88 -0.52
C VAL A 270 -6.08 -8.14 0.08
N MET A 271 -6.87 -9.00 0.73
CA MET A 271 -6.38 -10.25 1.31
C MET A 271 -5.74 -11.16 0.25
N GLU A 272 -6.36 -11.28 -0.92
CA GLU A 272 -5.81 -12.02 -2.07
C GLU A 272 -4.49 -11.41 -2.55
N MET A 273 -4.42 -10.09 -2.72
CA MET A 273 -3.19 -9.40 -3.14
C MET A 273 -2.06 -9.59 -2.13
N VAL A 274 -2.36 -9.48 -0.84
CA VAL A 274 -1.42 -9.71 0.25
C VAL A 274 -0.94 -11.16 0.26
N TRP A 275 -1.85 -12.11 0.04
CA TRP A 275 -1.53 -13.53 -0.04
C TRP A 275 -0.61 -13.83 -1.23
N VAL A 276 -0.94 -13.34 -2.43
CA VAL A 276 -0.10 -13.49 -3.63
C VAL A 276 1.28 -12.87 -3.45
N GLY A 277 1.36 -11.68 -2.84
CA GLY A 277 2.65 -11.07 -2.50
C GLY A 277 3.45 -11.91 -1.51
N GLY A 278 2.78 -12.52 -0.53
CA GLY A 278 3.40 -13.49 0.39
C GLY A 278 3.92 -14.73 -0.32
N LEU A 279 3.14 -15.31 -1.23
CA LEU A 279 3.57 -16.47 -2.04
C LEU A 279 4.82 -16.18 -2.86
N ALA A 280 4.90 -14.98 -3.44
CA ALA A 280 6.05 -14.54 -4.23
C ALA A 280 7.34 -14.45 -3.38
N LEU A 281 7.21 -14.16 -2.08
CA LEU A 281 8.33 -14.02 -1.15
C LEU A 281 8.74 -15.32 -0.47
N SER A 282 7.86 -16.33 -0.39
CA SER A 282 8.18 -17.61 0.26
C SER A 282 8.59 -18.73 -0.72
N SER A 283 8.39 -18.56 -2.03
CA SER A 283 8.64 -19.57 -3.07
C SER A 283 8.07 -20.94 -2.71
N PHE A 284 6.75 -21.02 -2.67
CA PHE A 284 6.04 -22.30 -2.66
C PHE A 284 6.33 -23.06 -3.96
N GLY A 285 6.95 -24.23 -3.87
CA GLY A 285 7.08 -25.15 -5.02
C GLY A 285 8.47 -25.31 -5.64
N SER A 286 9.55 -24.90 -4.97
CA SER A 286 10.92 -25.37 -5.29
C SER A 286 11.34 -26.53 -4.38
#